data_AF-A0A445CP21-F1
#
_entry.id   AF-A0A445CP21-F1
#
_cell.length_a   1.000
_cell.length_b   1.000
_cell.length_c   1.000
_cell.angle_alpha   90.00
_cell.angle_beta   90.00
_cell.angle_gamma   90.00
#
_symmetry.space_group_name_H-M   'P 1'
#
loop_
_entity.id
_entity.type
_entity.pdbx_description
1 polymer ?
#
loop_
_entity_poly.entity_id
_entity_poly.type
_entity_poly.pdbx_seq_one_letter_code
_entity_poly.pdbx_strand_id
1 'polypeptide(L)'
;MSDGALQVLDGTHLRDVDLTLPPPPELHSALSGAYILDIAHSRVSASLFGLSLPQRLTATALTRLPAASDHHAFRSAEFDLEKASQILRDYVTAIADELKDNPLVVSVLDGSTLNLLLEDEDDFAMLAENLFTDLDVEDKGKISKSQIQNALSQMGVDMGVPPFSEFPQLNDLLRKHGADGEEELGQAQFAQLLQSVLQDLEEELSKKNVVYIHNIQIINGSKLRQVLGNEEELNSIVVKVLKEKAEAKDGLGSIEIIRSFLEKNAKELGLPRSEANEAVVLLYDDVFTNVAKAKGSAELEKEELVKLVKDILERLAEQLQSNPIFEEA
;
A
#
# COMPACT_ATOMS: atom_id res chain seq x y z
N MET A 1 1.00 1.42 23.83
CA MET A 1 1.38 1.31 22.40
C MET A 1 0.18 0.77 21.65
N SER A 2 -0.81 1.63 21.42
CA SER A 2 -1.95 1.31 20.57
C SER A 2 -1.47 1.38 19.13
N ASP A 3 -1.10 0.24 18.54
CA ASP A 3 -0.97 0.13 17.10
C ASP A 3 -2.29 0.60 16.49
N GLY A 4 -2.32 1.78 15.87
CA GLY A 4 -3.35 2.12 14.90
C GLY A 4 -3.25 1.11 13.78
N ALA A 5 -3.92 -0.03 13.95
CA ALA A 5 -3.55 -1.29 13.32
C ALA A 5 -3.37 -1.14 11.82
N LEU A 6 -2.12 -1.26 11.36
CA LEU A 6 -1.81 -1.29 9.93
C LEU A 6 -2.59 -2.44 9.31
N GLN A 7 -3.35 -2.14 8.27
CA GLN A 7 -4.10 -3.14 7.51
C GLN A 7 -3.50 -3.33 6.14
N VAL A 8 -3.43 -4.59 5.71
CA VAL A 8 -2.99 -4.96 4.37
C VAL A 8 -4.22 -5.24 3.52
N LEU A 9 -4.39 -4.46 2.45
CA LEU A 9 -5.43 -4.66 1.45
C LEU A 9 -4.84 -5.44 0.27
N ASP A 10 -5.07 -6.75 0.25
CA ASP A 10 -4.56 -7.70 -0.76
C ASP A 10 -5.63 -8.15 -1.77
N GLY A 11 -6.81 -7.52 -1.73
CA GLY A 11 -7.92 -7.80 -2.64
C GLY A 11 -8.71 -9.08 -2.33
N THR A 12 -8.38 -9.82 -1.27
CA THR A 12 -9.14 -11.03 -0.87
C THR A 12 -10.61 -10.71 -0.59
N HIS A 13 -10.88 -9.63 0.16
CA HIS A 13 -12.23 -9.17 0.48
C HIS A 13 -13.08 -8.79 -0.74
N LEU A 14 -12.46 -8.49 -1.88
CA LEU A 14 -13.18 -8.09 -3.09
C LEU A 14 -13.83 -9.27 -3.82
N ARG A 15 -13.48 -10.51 -3.48
CA ARG A 15 -14.01 -11.72 -4.13
C ARG A 15 -15.45 -12.03 -3.75
N ASP A 16 -15.85 -11.60 -2.55
CA ASP A 16 -17.17 -11.90 -1.97
C ASP A 16 -18.12 -10.69 -2.02
N VAL A 17 -17.74 -9.62 -2.71
CA VAL A 17 -18.53 -8.39 -2.82
C VAL A 17 -19.82 -8.67 -3.58
N ASP A 18 -20.93 -8.12 -3.08
CA ASP A 18 -22.19 -8.14 -3.81
C ASP A 18 -22.07 -7.27 -5.08
N LEU A 19 -22.13 -7.91 -6.25
CA LEU A 19 -22.05 -7.28 -7.58
C LEU A 19 -23.39 -7.25 -8.31
N THR A 20 -24.51 -7.28 -7.59
CA THR A 20 -25.86 -7.09 -8.17
C THR A 20 -26.07 -5.67 -8.70
N LEU A 21 -26.28 -5.50 -10.00
CA LEU A 21 -26.58 -4.17 -10.55
C LEU A 21 -27.99 -3.69 -10.12
N PRO A 22 -28.16 -2.40 -9.77
CA PRO A 22 -29.49 -1.85 -9.54
C PRO A 22 -30.33 -1.90 -10.83
N PRO A 23 -31.67 -2.01 -10.73
CA PRO A 23 -32.52 -2.01 -11.89
C PRO A 23 -32.37 -0.67 -12.65
N PRO A 24 -32.30 -0.71 -13.99
CA PRO A 24 -32.21 0.52 -14.76
C PRO A 24 -33.45 1.41 -14.53
N PRO A 25 -33.30 2.75 -14.61
CA PRO A 25 -34.42 3.68 -14.44
C PRO A 25 -35.59 3.42 -15.40
N GLU A 26 -35.28 2.89 -16.59
CA GLU A 26 -36.24 2.49 -17.60
C GLU A 26 -36.02 1.02 -17.98
N LEU A 27 -37.11 0.25 -18.05
CA LEU A 27 -37.09 -1.13 -18.51
C LEU A 27 -36.51 -1.13 -19.94
N HIS A 28 -35.33 -1.73 -20.14
CA HIS A 28 -34.54 -1.78 -21.39
C HIS A 28 -33.55 -0.65 -21.68
N SER A 29 -33.23 0.25 -20.74
CA SER A 29 -32.12 1.19 -20.98
C SER A 29 -30.76 0.47 -20.87
N ALA A 30 -29.91 0.64 -21.88
CA ALA A 30 -28.53 0.15 -21.83
C ALA A 30 -27.72 0.92 -20.77
N LEU A 31 -26.76 0.24 -20.16
CA LEU A 31 -25.90 0.79 -19.12
C LEU A 31 -24.57 1.22 -19.76
N SER A 32 -24.16 2.47 -19.50
CA SER A 32 -22.89 2.96 -20.02
C SER A 32 -21.70 2.36 -19.27
N GLY A 33 -20.55 2.23 -19.94
CA GLY A 33 -19.31 1.82 -19.29
C GLY A 33 -18.93 2.71 -18.11
N ALA A 34 -19.18 4.03 -18.20
CA ALA A 34 -18.97 4.96 -17.10
C ALA A 34 -19.81 4.60 -15.86
N TYR A 35 -21.11 4.31 -16.06
CA TYR A 35 -21.99 3.91 -14.97
C TYR A 35 -21.55 2.61 -14.29
N ILE A 36 -21.09 1.63 -15.07
CA ILE A 36 -20.57 0.36 -14.55
C ILE A 36 -19.32 0.61 -13.68
N LEU A 37 -18.39 1.45 -14.15
CA LEU A 37 -17.18 1.80 -13.41
C LEU A 37 -17.50 2.54 -12.11
N ASP A 38 -18.45 3.47 -12.12
CA ASP A 38 -18.84 4.23 -10.92
C ASP A 38 -19.42 3.30 -9.85
N ILE A 39 -20.25 2.33 -10.26
CA ILE A 39 -20.76 1.29 -9.36
C ILE A 39 -19.63 0.42 -8.80
N ALA A 40 -18.71 -0.03 -9.65
CA ALA A 40 -17.54 -0.80 -9.22
C ALA A 40 -16.72 -0.03 -8.19
N HIS A 41 -16.36 1.23 -8.50
CA HIS A 41 -15.55 2.07 -7.62
C HIS A 41 -16.23 2.28 -6.28
N SER A 42 -17.54 2.53 -6.28
CA SER A 42 -18.33 2.66 -5.06
C SER A 42 -18.28 1.39 -4.19
N ARG A 43 -18.48 0.20 -4.79
CA ARG A 43 -18.48 -1.08 -4.05
C ARG A 43 -17.11 -1.48 -3.55
N VAL A 44 -16.09 -1.33 -4.39
CA VAL A 44 -14.71 -1.61 -4.02
C VAL A 44 -14.28 -0.65 -2.92
N SER A 45 -14.56 0.65 -3.06
CA SER A 45 -14.26 1.64 -2.02
C SER A 45 -14.95 1.29 -0.70
N ALA A 46 -16.24 0.97 -0.71
CA ALA A 46 -16.97 0.55 0.50
C ALA A 46 -16.38 -0.71 1.14
N SER A 47 -15.93 -1.67 0.33
CA SER A 47 -15.30 -2.91 0.80
C SER A 47 -13.88 -2.69 1.34
N LEU A 48 -13.27 -1.54 1.03
CA LEU A 48 -11.94 -1.12 1.46
C LEU A 48 -12.04 0.10 2.38
N PHE A 49 -13.00 0.09 3.33
CA PHE A 49 -13.16 1.11 4.36
C PHE A 49 -13.44 2.53 3.84
N GLY A 50 -14.02 2.67 2.65
CA GLY A 50 -14.25 3.96 2.01
C GLY A 50 -13.01 4.55 1.33
N LEU A 51 -11.98 3.74 1.08
CA LEU A 51 -10.75 4.18 0.44
C LEU A 51 -11.02 4.78 -0.95
N SER A 52 -10.40 5.93 -1.22
CA SER A 52 -10.33 6.48 -2.58
C SER A 52 -9.32 5.68 -3.41
N LEU A 53 -9.79 4.97 -4.43
CA LEU A 53 -8.97 4.02 -5.16
C LEU A 53 -7.82 4.74 -5.90
N PRO A 54 -6.56 4.30 -5.73
CA PRO A 54 -5.43 4.87 -6.47
C PRO A 54 -5.63 4.80 -7.98
N GLN A 55 -5.22 5.86 -8.69
CA GLN A 55 -5.35 5.90 -10.16
C GLN A 55 -4.59 4.76 -10.85
N ARG A 56 -3.43 4.36 -10.31
CA ARG A 56 -2.68 3.23 -10.85
C ARG A 56 -3.46 1.92 -10.76
N LEU A 57 -4.08 1.66 -9.60
CA LEU A 57 -4.90 0.47 -9.38
C LEU A 57 -6.06 0.40 -10.38
N THR A 58 -6.80 1.49 -10.52
CA THR A 58 -7.97 1.54 -11.43
C THR A 58 -7.57 1.48 -12.90
N ALA A 59 -6.44 2.09 -13.28
CA ALA A 59 -5.89 2.04 -14.63
C ALA A 59 -5.42 0.62 -15.01
N THR A 60 -4.63 -0.03 -14.14
CA THR A 60 -4.16 -1.40 -14.41
C THR A 60 -5.33 -2.37 -14.52
N ALA A 61 -6.31 -2.30 -13.62
CA ALA A 61 -7.51 -3.14 -13.70
C ALA A 61 -8.29 -2.93 -15.01
N LEU A 62 -8.34 -1.70 -15.53
CA LEU A 62 -9.03 -1.39 -16.79
C LEU A 62 -8.31 -2.01 -17.98
N THR A 63 -6.97 -2.02 -18.00
CA THR A 63 -6.20 -2.68 -19.07
C THR A 63 -6.38 -4.19 -19.12
N ARG A 64 -6.76 -4.82 -17.99
CA ARG A 64 -7.05 -6.26 -17.91
C ARG A 64 -8.45 -6.61 -18.45
N LEU A 65 -9.30 -5.62 -18.78
CA LEU A 65 -10.62 -5.85 -19.36
C LEU A 65 -10.56 -5.97 -20.89
N PRO A 66 -10.96 -7.12 -21.47
CA PRO A 66 -10.99 -7.29 -22.93
C PRO A 66 -11.93 -6.31 -23.63
N ALA A 67 -13.00 -5.89 -22.96
CA ALA A 67 -13.99 -4.95 -23.48
C ALA A 67 -13.49 -3.49 -23.52
N ALA A 68 -12.38 -3.18 -22.85
CA ALA A 68 -11.87 -1.82 -22.67
C ALA A 68 -10.57 -1.57 -23.44
N SER A 69 -10.41 -2.12 -24.65
CA SER A 69 -9.21 -1.87 -25.48
C SER A 69 -9.00 -0.39 -25.82
N ASP A 70 -10.09 0.39 -25.86
CA ASP A 70 -10.08 1.85 -25.89
C ASP A 70 -10.87 2.38 -24.68
N HIS A 71 -10.15 2.94 -23.70
CA HIS A 71 -10.73 3.42 -22.45
C HIS A 71 -11.79 4.51 -22.66
N HIS A 72 -11.58 5.41 -23.62
CA HIS A 72 -12.51 6.50 -23.88
C HIS A 72 -13.76 6.00 -24.58
N ALA A 73 -13.61 5.11 -25.57
CA ALA A 73 -14.74 4.48 -26.23
C ALA A 73 -15.55 3.62 -25.26
N PHE A 74 -14.89 2.89 -24.36
CA PHE A 74 -15.54 2.04 -23.37
C PHE A 74 -16.46 2.82 -22.44
N ARG A 75 -16.04 4.00 -21.94
CA ARG A 75 -16.87 4.78 -21.00
C ARG A 75 -18.22 5.21 -21.60
N SER A 76 -18.26 5.46 -22.91
CA SER A 76 -19.46 5.86 -23.64
C SER A 76 -20.21 4.68 -24.28
N ALA A 77 -19.63 3.48 -24.26
CA ALA A 77 -20.26 2.30 -24.82
C ALA A 77 -21.44 1.85 -23.94
N GLU A 78 -22.48 1.35 -24.59
CA GLU A 78 -23.72 0.89 -23.98
C GLU A 78 -23.80 -0.63 -23.96
N PHE A 79 -24.19 -1.19 -22.82
CA PHE A 79 -24.25 -2.63 -22.59
C PHE A 79 -25.62 -3.03 -22.05
N ASP A 80 -26.12 -4.21 -22.43
CA ASP A 80 -27.25 -4.81 -21.75
C ASP A 80 -26.90 -5.24 -20.32
N LEU A 81 -27.91 -5.59 -19.53
CA LEU A 81 -27.74 -5.92 -18.12
C LEU A 81 -26.83 -7.14 -17.88
N GLU A 82 -26.90 -8.15 -18.74
CA GLU A 82 -26.12 -9.37 -18.61
C GLU A 82 -24.64 -9.07 -18.86
N LYS A 83 -24.35 -8.37 -19.96
CA LYS A 83 -22.99 -7.96 -20.32
C LYS A 83 -22.41 -6.97 -19.32
N ALA A 84 -23.21 -6.01 -18.84
CA ALA A 84 -22.81 -5.07 -17.81
C ALA A 84 -22.46 -5.77 -16.49
N SER A 85 -23.26 -6.77 -16.09
CA SER A 85 -23.00 -7.57 -14.89
C SER A 85 -21.70 -8.35 -15.01
N GLN A 86 -21.41 -8.90 -16.19
CA GLN A 86 -20.15 -9.60 -16.44
C GLN A 86 -18.96 -8.64 -16.38
N ILE A 87 -19.05 -7.48 -17.05
CA ILE A 87 -18.00 -6.45 -17.04
C ILE A 87 -17.71 -5.98 -15.60
N LEU A 88 -18.75 -5.77 -14.79
CA LEU A 88 -18.61 -5.39 -13.39
C LEU A 88 -17.80 -6.44 -12.61
N ARG A 89 -18.14 -7.71 -12.76
CA ARG A 89 -17.43 -8.84 -12.11
C ARG A 89 -15.99 -8.94 -12.57
N ASP A 90 -15.76 -8.85 -13.87
CA ASP A 90 -14.42 -8.93 -14.46
C ASP A 90 -13.55 -7.77 -13.97
N TYR A 91 -14.12 -6.56 -13.86
CA TYR A 91 -13.38 -5.39 -13.41
C TYR A 91 -13.00 -5.46 -11.92
N VAL A 92 -13.94 -5.86 -11.05
CA VAL A 92 -13.67 -6.03 -9.63
C VAL A 92 -12.67 -7.17 -9.40
N THR A 93 -12.76 -8.25 -10.18
CA THR A 93 -11.77 -9.34 -10.20
C THR A 93 -10.40 -8.81 -10.59
N ALA A 94 -10.31 -7.96 -11.62
CA ALA A 94 -9.04 -7.37 -12.06
C ALA A 94 -8.42 -6.45 -10.99
N ILE A 95 -9.24 -5.68 -10.25
CA ILE A 95 -8.78 -4.90 -9.09
C ILE A 95 -8.25 -5.84 -8.00
N ALA A 96 -8.98 -6.91 -7.69
CA ALA A 96 -8.59 -7.88 -6.69
C ALA A 96 -7.29 -8.61 -7.04
N ASP A 97 -7.08 -8.94 -8.32
CA ASP A 97 -5.82 -9.50 -8.81
C ASP A 97 -4.68 -8.48 -8.70
N GLU A 98 -4.93 -7.21 -9.03
CA GLU A 98 -3.92 -6.16 -8.91
C GLU A 98 -3.51 -5.91 -7.45
N LEU A 99 -4.45 -5.92 -6.50
CA LEU A 99 -4.15 -5.82 -5.07
C LEU A 99 -3.45 -7.06 -4.53
N LYS A 100 -3.72 -8.24 -5.07
CA LYS A 100 -3.00 -9.46 -4.72
C LYS A 100 -1.53 -9.37 -5.14
N ASP A 101 -1.28 -8.77 -6.30
CA ASP A 101 0.05 -8.59 -6.86
C ASP A 101 0.80 -7.43 -6.19
N ASN A 102 0.11 -6.33 -5.93
CA ASN A 102 0.62 -5.11 -5.32
C ASN A 102 -0.32 -4.66 -4.17
N PRO A 103 -0.23 -5.30 -2.98
CA PRO A 103 -1.09 -4.95 -1.85
C PRO A 103 -0.83 -3.54 -1.34
N LEU A 104 -1.86 -2.93 -0.74
CA LEU A 104 -1.75 -1.61 -0.11
C LEU A 104 -1.67 -1.76 1.41
N VAL A 105 -0.78 -1.00 2.05
CA VAL A 105 -0.76 -0.84 3.50
C VAL A 105 -1.53 0.42 3.86
N VAL A 106 -2.52 0.30 4.73
CA VAL A 106 -3.38 1.42 5.12
C VAL A 106 -3.56 1.53 6.63
N SER A 107 -3.80 2.75 7.11
CA SER A 107 -4.35 3.01 8.44
C SER A 107 -5.77 3.53 8.30
N VAL A 108 -6.69 2.94 9.06
CA VAL A 108 -8.08 3.40 9.15
C VAL A 108 -8.20 4.27 10.40
N LEU A 109 -8.42 5.56 10.20
CA LEU A 109 -8.54 6.58 11.23
C LEU A 109 -10.03 6.81 11.50
N ASP A 110 -10.57 6.14 12.51
CA ASP A 110 -12.00 6.16 12.88
C ASP A 110 -12.26 6.83 14.24
N GLY A 111 -11.24 7.46 14.81
CA GLY A 111 -11.31 8.11 16.13
C GLY A 111 -11.01 7.19 17.31
N SER A 112 -10.97 5.87 17.13
CA SER A 112 -10.77 4.93 18.25
C SER A 112 -9.44 5.13 18.99
N THR A 113 -8.34 5.37 18.28
CA THR A 113 -7.03 5.70 18.88
C THR A 113 -7.09 6.98 19.70
N LEU A 114 -7.78 8.01 19.21
CA LEU A 114 -7.95 9.28 19.91
C LEU A 114 -8.83 9.12 21.15
N ASN A 115 -9.92 8.36 21.04
CA ASN A 115 -10.79 8.05 22.18
C ASN A 115 -10.01 7.34 23.29
N LEU A 116 -9.22 6.30 22.95
CA LEU A 116 -8.37 5.60 23.91
C LEU A 116 -7.35 6.53 24.58
N LEU A 117 -6.73 7.43 23.81
CA LEU A 117 -5.80 8.43 24.35
C LEU A 117 -6.48 9.41 25.32
N LEU A 118 -7.72 9.80 25.05
CA LEU A 118 -8.47 10.78 25.84
C LEU A 118 -9.16 10.17 27.07
N GLU A 119 -9.34 8.85 27.11
CA GLU A 119 -9.93 8.13 28.25
C GLU A 119 -9.02 8.08 29.48
N ASP A 120 -7.70 8.10 29.29
CA ASP A 120 -6.70 8.12 30.36
C ASP A 120 -6.09 9.53 30.51
N GLU A 121 -6.50 10.23 31.57
CA GLU A 121 -6.05 11.60 31.85
C GLU A 121 -4.53 11.69 32.05
N ASP A 122 -3.90 10.67 32.63
CA ASP A 122 -2.45 10.67 32.89
C ASP A 122 -1.67 10.48 31.59
N ASP A 123 -2.11 9.56 30.72
CA ASP A 123 -1.50 9.34 29.39
C ASP A 123 -1.63 10.58 28.51
N PHE A 124 -2.81 11.22 28.49
CA PHE A 124 -3.01 12.46 27.76
C PHE A 124 -2.13 13.59 28.32
N ALA A 125 -2.07 13.74 29.65
CA ALA A 125 -1.26 14.78 30.28
C ALA A 125 0.23 14.63 29.96
N MET A 126 0.76 13.40 30.00
CA MET A 126 2.13 13.10 29.62
C MET A 126 2.40 13.43 28.14
N LEU A 127 1.49 13.05 27.23
CA LEU A 127 1.63 13.38 25.81
C LEU A 127 1.64 14.90 25.59
N ALA A 128 0.69 15.62 26.18
CA ALA A 128 0.56 17.07 26.02
C ALA A 128 1.79 17.81 26.59
N GLU A 129 2.35 17.34 27.70
CA GLU A 129 3.60 17.85 28.27
C GLU A 129 4.80 17.62 27.34
N ASN A 130 4.94 16.42 26.78
CA ASN A 130 6.00 16.10 25.83
C ASN A 130 5.91 16.98 24.57
N LEU A 131 4.72 17.06 23.97
CA LEU A 131 4.47 17.91 22.79
C LEU A 131 4.76 19.39 23.09
N PHE A 132 4.33 19.90 24.25
CA PHE A 132 4.61 21.28 24.63
C PHE A 132 6.11 21.54 24.73
N THR A 133 6.84 20.64 25.40
CA THR A 133 8.29 20.76 25.59
C THR A 133 9.04 20.70 24.26
N ASP A 134 8.64 19.83 23.34
CA ASP A 134 9.23 19.71 22.01
C ASP A 134 8.97 20.95 21.15
N LEU A 135 7.84 21.63 21.35
CA LEU A 135 7.45 22.83 20.60
C LEU A 135 7.99 24.13 21.21
N ASP A 136 8.21 24.17 22.53
CA ASP A 136 8.86 25.29 23.23
C ASP A 136 10.38 25.21 23.16
N VAL A 137 10.91 25.19 21.93
CA VAL A 137 12.35 25.03 21.65
C VAL A 137 13.22 26.10 22.34
N GLU A 138 12.65 27.28 22.61
CA GLU A 138 13.35 28.39 23.27
C GLU A 138 13.17 28.41 24.80
N ASP A 139 12.47 27.42 25.37
CA ASP A 139 12.20 27.27 26.81
C ASP A 139 11.64 28.55 27.45
N LYS A 140 10.66 29.16 26.78
CA LYS A 140 10.01 30.39 27.25
C LYS A 140 8.93 30.12 28.31
N GLY A 141 8.53 28.86 28.46
CA GLY A 141 7.35 28.43 29.20
C GLY A 141 6.04 28.78 28.49
N LYS A 142 6.10 29.15 27.20
CA LYS A 142 4.95 29.62 26.41
C LYS A 142 5.15 29.41 24.92
N ILE A 143 4.08 28.99 24.24
CA ILE A 143 4.04 28.81 22.78
C ILE A 143 2.79 29.43 22.15
N SER A 144 2.88 29.83 20.89
CA SER A 144 1.72 30.38 20.15
C SER A 144 0.62 29.32 19.97
N LYS A 145 -0.65 29.73 20.01
CA LYS A 145 -1.82 28.85 19.72
C LYS A 145 -1.68 28.11 18.39
N SER A 146 -1.08 28.74 17.38
CA SER A 146 -0.80 28.12 16.08
C SER A 146 0.05 26.84 16.16
N GLN A 147 0.79 26.64 17.26
CA GLN A 147 1.56 25.41 17.49
C GLN A 147 0.69 24.16 17.72
N ILE A 148 -0.62 24.30 17.98
CA ILE A 148 -1.53 23.14 18.01
C ILE A 148 -1.50 22.39 16.66
N GLN A 149 -1.37 23.11 15.54
CA GLN A 149 -1.25 22.47 14.23
C GLN A 149 0.01 21.58 14.13
N ASN A 150 1.13 22.06 14.68
CA ASN A 150 2.38 21.32 14.72
C ASN A 150 2.30 20.13 15.68
N ALA A 151 1.64 20.29 16.84
CA ALA A 151 1.37 19.20 17.77
C ALA A 151 0.59 18.07 17.11
N LEU A 152 -0.51 18.40 16.40
CA LEU A 152 -1.29 17.43 15.63
C LEU A 152 -0.46 16.76 14.53
N SER A 153 0.43 17.52 13.89
CA SER A 153 1.34 16.99 12.86
C SER A 153 2.37 16.02 13.45
N GLN A 154 2.89 16.30 14.66
CA GLN A 154 3.81 15.43 15.39
C GLN A 154 3.12 14.16 15.88
N MET A 155 1.86 14.24 16.31
CA MET A 155 1.04 13.08 16.65
C MET A 155 0.86 12.15 15.44
N GLY A 156 0.47 12.71 14.30
CA GLY A 156 0.38 12.00 13.03
C GLY A 156 -0.55 10.79 13.03
N VAL A 157 -0.43 9.98 11.96
CA VAL A 157 -1.30 8.81 11.70
C VAL A 157 -1.19 7.77 12.81
N ASP A 158 0.00 7.61 13.39
CA ASP A 158 0.27 6.63 14.45
C ASP A 158 -0.53 6.92 15.73
N MET A 159 -0.82 8.19 15.99
CA MET A 159 -1.65 8.63 17.11
C MET A 159 -3.10 8.91 16.71
N GLY A 160 -3.53 8.48 15.52
CA GLY A 160 -4.91 8.63 15.06
C GLY A 160 -5.23 9.98 14.39
N VAL A 161 -4.23 10.83 14.15
CA VAL A 161 -4.42 12.15 13.52
C VAL A 161 -4.20 12.05 12.01
N PRO A 162 -5.20 12.36 11.17
CA PRO A 162 -5.05 12.31 9.72
C PRO A 162 -4.13 13.42 9.21
N PRO A 163 -3.37 13.19 8.13
CA PRO A 163 -2.64 14.25 7.45
C PRO A 163 -3.60 15.33 6.94
N PHE A 164 -3.20 16.60 7.04
CA PHE A 164 -4.01 17.74 6.60
C PHE A 164 -4.41 17.68 5.11
N SER A 165 -3.60 17.03 4.27
CA SER A 165 -3.91 16.83 2.84
C SER A 165 -5.06 15.83 2.62
N GLU A 166 -5.18 14.83 3.48
CA GLU A 166 -6.19 13.78 3.40
C GLU A 166 -7.47 14.16 4.15
N PHE A 167 -7.36 15.04 5.16
CA PHE A 167 -8.50 15.54 5.93
C PHE A 167 -8.47 17.07 6.09
N PRO A 168 -8.82 17.83 5.03
CA PRO A 168 -8.80 19.29 5.07
C PRO A 168 -9.70 19.91 6.16
N GLN A 169 -10.75 19.19 6.59
CA GLN A 169 -11.67 19.57 7.67
C GLN A 169 -10.96 19.81 9.00
N LEU A 170 -9.76 19.24 9.18
CA LEU A 170 -8.93 19.50 10.36
C LEU A 170 -8.62 21.00 10.53
N ASN A 171 -8.46 21.74 9.43
CA ASN A 171 -8.24 23.19 9.50
C ASN A 171 -9.47 23.94 10.00
N ASP A 172 -10.67 23.46 9.68
CA ASP A 172 -11.91 24.07 10.15
C ASP A 172 -12.11 23.80 11.65
N LEU A 173 -11.69 22.62 12.15
CA LEU A 173 -11.65 22.31 13.58
C LEU A 173 -10.67 23.23 14.33
N LEU A 174 -9.46 23.43 13.81
CA LEU A 174 -8.49 24.37 14.41
C LEU A 174 -9.08 25.78 14.52
N ARG A 175 -9.72 26.28 13.46
CA ARG A 175 -10.38 27.59 13.45
C ARG A 175 -11.55 27.67 14.42
N LYS A 176 -12.35 26.60 14.54
CA LYS A 176 -13.47 26.51 15.50
C LYS A 176 -13.00 26.77 16.94
N HIS A 177 -11.81 26.28 17.28
CA HIS A 177 -11.19 26.46 18.60
C HIS A 177 -10.28 27.69 18.71
N GLY A 178 -10.14 28.48 17.64
CA GLY A 178 -9.23 29.64 17.61
C GLY A 178 -7.75 29.25 17.75
N ALA A 179 -7.40 28.04 17.33
CA ALA A 179 -6.05 27.49 17.37
C ALA A 179 -5.16 28.03 16.23
N ASP A 180 -5.66 28.93 15.40
CA ASP A 180 -4.91 29.67 14.36
C ASP A 180 -4.47 31.07 14.83
N GLY A 181 -4.72 31.42 16.09
CA GLY A 181 -4.31 32.69 16.68
C GLY A 181 -2.82 32.76 17.04
N GLU A 182 -2.35 33.98 17.30
CA GLU A 182 -0.97 34.28 17.72
C GLU A 182 -0.81 34.44 19.24
N GLU A 183 -1.88 34.21 20.00
CA GLU A 183 -1.84 34.32 21.46
C GLU A 183 -0.94 33.23 22.05
N GLU A 184 -0.15 33.59 23.05
CA GLU A 184 0.73 32.65 23.75
C GLU A 184 -0.05 31.86 24.82
N LEU A 185 0.19 30.56 24.86
CA LEU A 185 -0.33 29.61 25.84
C LEU A 185 0.78 29.10 26.74
N GLY A 186 0.52 29.04 28.04
CA GLY A 186 1.31 28.17 28.93
C GLY A 186 0.87 26.70 28.79
N GLN A 187 1.67 25.78 29.33
CA GLN A 187 1.48 24.32 29.21
C GLN A 187 0.05 23.84 29.51
N ALA A 188 -0.55 24.26 30.64
CA ALA A 188 -1.91 23.85 31.00
C ALA A 188 -2.97 24.35 30.01
N GLN A 189 -2.80 25.56 29.44
CA GLN A 189 -3.72 26.11 28.46
C GLN A 189 -3.56 25.42 27.10
N PHE A 190 -2.32 25.07 26.74
CA PHE A 190 -2.04 24.26 25.56
C PHE A 190 -2.71 22.89 25.65
N ALA A 191 -2.55 22.18 26.77
CA ALA A 191 -3.18 20.87 26.97
C ALA A 191 -4.71 20.95 26.86
N GLN A 192 -5.35 21.95 27.47
CA GLN A 192 -6.80 22.15 27.37
C GLN A 192 -7.28 22.41 25.94
N LEU A 193 -6.55 23.25 25.19
CA LEU A 193 -6.87 23.55 23.81
C LEU A 193 -6.67 22.31 22.92
N LEU A 194 -5.55 21.60 23.08
CA LEU A 194 -5.26 20.36 22.36
C LEU A 194 -6.35 19.31 22.62
N GLN A 195 -6.75 19.11 23.88
CA GLN A 195 -7.80 18.17 24.26
C GLN A 195 -9.12 18.48 23.55
N SER A 196 -9.50 19.76 23.51
CA SER A 196 -10.76 20.20 22.89
C SER A 196 -10.76 19.97 21.38
N VAL A 197 -9.62 20.20 20.72
CA VAL A 197 -9.44 19.92 19.28
C VAL A 197 -9.48 18.42 19.00
N LEU A 198 -8.82 17.60 19.83
CA LEU A 198 -8.78 16.15 19.67
C LEU A 198 -10.15 15.49 19.91
N GLN A 199 -10.94 15.99 20.86
CA GLN A 199 -12.32 15.53 21.10
C GLN A 199 -13.22 15.75 19.89
N ASP A 200 -13.19 16.95 19.30
CA ASP A 200 -13.94 17.21 18.08
C ASP A 200 -13.43 16.38 16.88
N LEU A 201 -12.11 16.18 16.79
CA LEU A 201 -11.52 15.36 15.75
C LEU A 201 -11.97 13.90 15.87
N GLU A 202 -11.96 13.35 17.08
CA GLU A 202 -12.49 12.01 17.37
C GLU A 202 -13.97 11.91 16.96
N GLU A 203 -14.79 12.89 17.33
CA GLU A 203 -16.22 12.91 16.97
C GLU A 203 -16.43 12.96 15.44
N GLU A 204 -15.61 13.70 14.70
CA GLU A 204 -15.70 13.75 13.24
C GLU A 204 -15.23 12.45 12.58
N LEU A 205 -14.16 11.84 13.08
CA LEU A 205 -13.64 10.57 12.55
C LEU A 205 -14.56 9.39 12.86
N SER A 206 -15.26 9.40 14.01
CA SER A 206 -16.22 8.35 14.36
C SER A 206 -17.48 8.40 13.48
N LYS A 207 -17.86 9.58 12.95
CA LYS A 207 -18.92 9.72 11.94
C LYS A 207 -18.47 9.23 10.57
N LYS A 208 -17.23 9.56 10.19
CA LYS A 208 -16.66 9.19 8.89
C LYS A 208 -15.15 8.99 9.02
N ASN A 209 -14.73 7.74 8.93
CA ASN A 209 -13.32 7.39 8.98
C ASN A 209 -12.54 7.98 7.78
N VAL A 210 -11.24 8.16 7.99
CA VAL A 210 -10.27 8.50 6.95
C VAL A 210 -9.37 7.29 6.73
N VAL A 211 -9.14 6.90 5.48
CA VAL A 211 -8.20 5.82 5.15
C VAL A 211 -6.93 6.43 4.58
N TYR A 212 -5.83 6.28 5.30
CA TYR A 212 -4.51 6.74 4.86
C TYR A 212 -3.75 5.58 4.22
N ILE A 213 -3.25 5.77 2.99
CA ILE A 213 -2.37 4.80 2.33
C ILE A 213 -0.93 5.14 2.70
N HIS A 214 -0.23 4.18 3.29
CA HIS A 214 1.19 4.29 3.55
C HIS A 214 1.99 4.07 2.28
N ASN A 215 3.11 4.78 2.15
CA ASN A 215 4.06 4.59 1.05
C ASN A 215 4.95 3.36 1.29
N ILE A 216 4.33 2.20 1.58
CA ILE A 216 4.99 0.93 1.88
C ILE A 216 4.65 -0.06 0.77
N GLN A 217 5.68 -0.57 0.12
CA GLN A 217 5.58 -1.65 -0.85
C GLN A 217 5.71 -3.00 -0.14
N ILE A 218 4.74 -3.89 -0.38
CA ILE A 218 4.78 -5.28 0.11
C ILE A 218 5.33 -6.18 -0.99
N ILE A 219 6.44 -6.86 -0.69
CA ILE A 219 7.10 -7.81 -1.58
C ILE A 219 6.83 -9.22 -1.05
N ASN A 220 5.82 -9.87 -1.63
CA ASN A 220 5.29 -11.19 -1.18
C ASN A 220 5.55 -12.33 -2.19
N GLY A 221 6.40 -12.08 -3.19
CA GLY A 221 6.73 -13.04 -4.25
C GLY A 221 5.62 -13.28 -5.29
N SER A 222 4.54 -12.50 -5.30
CA SER A 222 3.44 -12.62 -6.30
C SER A 222 3.96 -12.54 -7.73
N LYS A 223 4.77 -11.51 -8.03
CA LYS A 223 5.39 -11.29 -9.35
C LYS A 223 6.31 -12.44 -9.75
N LEU A 224 7.08 -12.99 -8.81
CA LEU A 224 7.90 -14.17 -9.09
C LEU A 224 7.04 -15.36 -9.48
N ARG A 225 5.92 -15.60 -8.78
CA ARG A 225 4.99 -16.68 -9.13
C ARG A 225 4.32 -16.45 -10.50
N GLN A 226 4.07 -15.21 -10.89
CA GLN A 226 3.58 -14.88 -12.24
C GLN A 226 4.62 -15.24 -13.31
N VAL A 227 5.85 -14.78 -13.13
CA VAL A 227 6.99 -15.11 -14.00
C VAL A 227 7.19 -16.63 -14.10
N LEU A 228 7.14 -17.34 -12.98
CA LEU A 228 7.28 -18.80 -12.94
C LEU A 228 6.12 -19.54 -13.62
N GLY A 229 4.93 -18.94 -13.66
CA GLY A 229 3.76 -19.45 -14.35
C GLY A 229 3.74 -19.13 -15.85
N ASN A 230 4.63 -18.25 -16.34
CA ASN A 230 4.72 -17.82 -17.73
C ASN A 230 6.05 -18.26 -18.35
N GLU A 231 6.02 -19.31 -19.19
CA GLU A 231 7.22 -19.85 -19.83
C GLU A 231 7.95 -18.83 -20.70
N GLU A 232 7.25 -17.89 -21.35
CA GLU A 232 7.88 -16.88 -22.20
C GLU A 232 8.67 -15.86 -21.38
N GLU A 233 8.11 -15.39 -20.26
CA GLU A 233 8.78 -14.48 -19.33
C GLU A 233 9.98 -15.14 -18.65
N LEU A 234 9.81 -16.38 -18.17
CA LEU A 234 10.91 -17.14 -17.58
C LEU A 234 12.06 -17.35 -18.58
N ASN A 235 11.75 -17.72 -19.82
CA ASN A 235 12.75 -17.88 -20.87
C ASN A 235 13.44 -16.55 -21.21
N SER A 236 12.71 -15.44 -21.22
CA SER A 236 13.27 -14.10 -21.41
C SER A 236 14.31 -13.76 -20.33
N ILE A 237 14.02 -14.06 -19.06
CA ILE A 237 14.96 -13.89 -17.95
C ILE A 237 16.22 -14.74 -18.17
N VAL A 238 16.06 -16.02 -18.52
CA VAL A 238 17.21 -16.90 -18.79
C VAL A 238 18.09 -16.35 -19.92
N VAL A 239 17.49 -15.84 -21.00
CA VAL A 239 18.23 -15.23 -22.10
C VAL A 239 19.02 -14.00 -21.64
N LYS A 240 18.43 -13.15 -20.78
CA LYS A 240 19.12 -11.99 -20.19
C LYS A 240 20.28 -12.42 -19.29
N VAL A 241 20.10 -13.44 -18.45
CA VAL A 241 21.16 -14.00 -17.59
C VAL A 241 22.31 -14.58 -18.42
N LEU A 242 22.02 -15.31 -19.49
CA LEU A 242 23.03 -15.86 -20.40
C LEU A 242 23.85 -14.75 -21.07
N LYS A 243 23.20 -13.65 -21.45
CA LYS A 243 23.88 -12.48 -22.00
C LYS A 243 24.81 -11.86 -20.96
N GLU A 244 24.36 -11.71 -19.71
CA GLU A 244 25.21 -11.19 -18.63
C GLU A 244 26.40 -12.11 -18.33
N LYS A 245 26.21 -13.44 -18.43
CA LYS A 245 27.31 -14.42 -18.34
C LYS A 245 28.35 -14.23 -19.44
N ALA A 246 27.94 -13.94 -20.68
CA ALA A 246 28.87 -13.72 -21.78
C ALA A 246 29.65 -12.40 -21.66
N GLU A 247 29.10 -11.42 -20.95
CA GLU A 247 29.71 -10.10 -20.71
C GLU A 247 30.52 -10.05 -19.39
N ALA A 248 30.40 -11.08 -18.54
CA ALA A 248 31.10 -11.17 -17.27
C ALA A 248 32.61 -11.44 -17.45
N LYS A 249 33.41 -11.02 -16.47
CA LYS A 249 34.84 -11.34 -16.42
C LYS A 249 35.03 -12.86 -16.28
N ASP A 250 36.04 -13.40 -16.97
CA ASP A 250 36.42 -14.82 -16.87
C ASP A 250 36.55 -15.25 -15.39
N GLY A 251 35.82 -16.32 -15.01
CA GLY A 251 35.92 -16.98 -13.71
C GLY A 251 34.77 -16.74 -12.72
N LEU A 252 33.76 -15.94 -13.03
CA LEU A 252 32.54 -15.86 -12.21
C LEU A 252 31.68 -17.12 -12.37
N GLY A 253 31.29 -17.74 -11.24
CA GLY A 253 30.40 -18.89 -11.24
C GLY A 253 28.98 -18.53 -11.69
N SER A 254 28.23 -19.53 -12.15
CA SER A 254 26.89 -19.31 -12.69
C SER A 254 25.91 -18.80 -11.63
N ILE A 255 26.13 -19.14 -10.36
CA ILE A 255 25.31 -18.72 -9.22
C ILE A 255 25.52 -17.23 -8.92
N GLU A 256 26.77 -16.76 -8.93
CA GLU A 256 27.12 -15.36 -8.70
C GLU A 256 26.57 -14.45 -9.81
N ILE A 257 26.59 -14.93 -11.06
CA ILE A 257 26.02 -14.20 -12.19
C ILE A 257 24.50 -14.07 -12.04
N ILE A 258 23.81 -15.15 -11.66
CA ILE A 258 22.36 -15.10 -11.40
C ILE A 258 22.06 -14.14 -10.26
N ARG A 259 22.82 -14.21 -9.16
CA ARG A 259 22.66 -13.30 -8.02
C ARG A 259 22.76 -11.85 -8.45
N SER A 260 23.87 -11.50 -9.11
CA SER A 260 24.10 -10.15 -9.65
C SER A 260 22.97 -9.70 -10.57
N PHE A 261 22.50 -10.57 -11.49
CA PHE A 261 21.38 -10.25 -12.36
C PHE A 261 20.10 -9.97 -11.58
N LEU A 262 19.74 -10.81 -10.61
CA LEU A 262 18.53 -10.63 -9.80
C LEU A 262 18.57 -9.37 -8.95
N GLU A 263 19.72 -9.07 -8.32
CA GLU A 263 19.90 -7.87 -7.51
C GLU A 263 19.79 -6.59 -8.37
N LYS A 264 20.41 -6.56 -9.56
CA LYS A 264 20.31 -5.42 -10.50
C LYS A 264 18.90 -5.20 -11.03
N ASN A 265 18.15 -6.27 -11.23
CA ASN A 265 16.80 -6.23 -11.81
C ASN A 265 15.71 -6.40 -10.75
N ALA A 266 16.03 -6.20 -9.47
CA ALA A 266 15.14 -6.53 -8.36
C ALA A 266 13.74 -5.91 -8.50
N LYS A 267 13.69 -4.61 -8.81
CA LYS A 267 12.43 -3.87 -8.98
C LYS A 267 11.55 -4.42 -10.11
N GLU A 268 12.14 -4.78 -11.26
CA GLU A 268 11.41 -5.35 -12.42
C GLU A 268 10.83 -6.72 -12.07
N LEU A 269 11.60 -7.53 -11.33
CA LEU A 269 11.23 -8.89 -10.96
C LEU A 269 10.32 -8.96 -9.72
N GLY A 270 10.06 -7.83 -9.05
CA GLY A 270 9.33 -7.82 -7.79
C GLY A 270 10.10 -8.47 -6.64
N LEU A 271 11.42 -8.27 -6.63
CA LEU A 271 12.32 -8.65 -5.55
C LEU A 271 12.66 -7.44 -4.67
N PRO A 272 12.99 -7.66 -3.39
CA PRO A 272 13.47 -6.61 -2.50
C PRO A 272 14.84 -6.09 -2.94
N ARG A 273 15.17 -4.84 -2.57
CA ARG A 273 16.49 -4.26 -2.88
C ARG A 273 17.52 -4.92 -1.96
N SER A 274 18.58 -5.50 -2.53
CA SER A 274 19.54 -6.36 -1.84
C SER A 274 20.20 -5.74 -0.60
N GLU A 275 20.26 -4.41 -0.53
CA GLU A 275 20.86 -3.64 0.58
C GLU A 275 19.82 -2.86 1.40
N ALA A 276 18.52 -3.16 1.26
CA ALA A 276 17.48 -2.42 1.98
C ALA A 276 17.53 -2.64 3.49
N ASN A 277 17.70 -3.89 3.94
CA ASN A 277 17.83 -4.23 5.36
C ASN A 277 18.43 -5.65 5.55
N GLU A 278 18.70 -6.00 6.81
CA GLU A 278 19.27 -7.30 7.19
C GLU A 278 18.39 -8.50 6.77
N ALA A 279 17.06 -8.37 6.84
CA ALA A 279 16.15 -9.45 6.44
C ALA A 279 16.26 -9.77 4.93
N VAL A 280 16.48 -8.74 4.09
CA VAL A 280 16.73 -8.95 2.65
C VAL A 280 18.06 -9.67 2.43
N VAL A 281 19.13 -9.25 3.12
CA VAL A 281 20.44 -9.90 2.99
C VAL A 281 20.34 -11.38 3.36
N LEU A 282 19.67 -11.69 4.47
CA LEU A 282 19.43 -13.07 4.91
C LEU A 282 18.61 -13.87 3.88
N LEU A 283 17.56 -13.29 3.29
CA LEU A 283 16.76 -13.94 2.25
C LEU A 283 17.64 -14.38 1.07
N TYR A 284 18.47 -13.47 0.55
CA TYR A 284 19.36 -13.79 -0.57
C TYR A 284 20.42 -14.82 -0.15
N ASP A 285 21.08 -14.62 0.99
CA ASP A 285 22.14 -15.53 1.44
C ASP A 285 21.62 -16.94 1.70
N ASP A 286 20.44 -17.09 2.31
CA ASP A 286 19.82 -18.38 2.57
C ASP A 286 19.48 -19.11 1.27
N VAL A 287 18.84 -18.43 0.32
CA VAL A 287 18.48 -19.06 -0.96
C VAL A 287 19.72 -19.47 -1.74
N PHE A 288 20.67 -18.56 -1.91
CA PHE A 288 21.85 -18.80 -2.74
C PHE A 288 22.81 -19.82 -2.11
N THR A 289 22.98 -19.80 -0.78
CA THR A 289 23.81 -20.81 -0.08
C THR A 289 23.21 -22.20 -0.17
N ASN A 290 21.89 -22.32 -0.03
CA ASN A 290 21.20 -23.62 -0.15
C ASN A 290 21.31 -24.20 -1.56
N VAL A 291 21.18 -23.36 -2.58
CA VAL A 291 21.33 -23.77 -3.98
C VAL A 291 22.78 -24.15 -4.31
N ALA A 292 23.77 -23.40 -3.80
CA ALA A 292 25.19 -23.71 -3.98
C ALA A 292 25.58 -25.07 -3.38
N LYS A 293 25.07 -25.41 -2.18
CA LYS A 293 25.26 -26.73 -1.55
C LYS A 293 24.69 -27.88 -2.39
N ALA A 294 23.60 -27.63 -3.12
CA ALA A 294 22.90 -28.66 -3.88
C ALA A 294 23.51 -28.95 -5.26
N LYS A 295 24.06 -27.94 -5.96
CA LYS A 295 24.49 -28.07 -7.37
C LYS A 295 25.99 -27.84 -7.62
N GLY A 296 26.76 -27.38 -6.64
CA GLY A 296 28.19 -27.05 -6.81
C GLY A 296 28.41 -25.78 -7.66
N SER A 297 29.62 -25.19 -7.61
CA SER A 297 29.94 -23.94 -8.29
C SER A 297 30.42 -24.11 -9.74
N ALA A 298 30.10 -25.23 -10.39
CA ALA A 298 30.63 -25.59 -11.69
C ALA A 298 30.04 -24.75 -12.83
N GLU A 299 30.72 -24.76 -13.98
CA GLU A 299 30.24 -24.16 -15.22
C GLU A 299 29.05 -24.97 -15.76
N LEU A 300 27.85 -24.41 -15.71
CA LEU A 300 26.63 -25.11 -16.11
C LEU A 300 26.32 -24.93 -17.60
N GLU A 301 25.82 -25.99 -18.21
CA GLU A 301 25.24 -25.97 -19.56
C GLU A 301 23.93 -25.16 -19.59
N LYS A 302 23.47 -24.78 -20.79
CA LYS A 302 22.30 -23.90 -20.95
C LYS A 302 21.02 -24.45 -20.29
N GLU A 303 20.75 -25.74 -20.44
CA GLU A 303 19.57 -26.39 -19.85
C GLU A 303 19.67 -26.51 -18.33
N GLU A 304 20.88 -26.67 -17.80
CA GLU A 304 21.13 -26.68 -16.36
C GLU A 304 20.98 -25.29 -15.75
N LEU A 305 21.38 -24.25 -16.49
CA LEU A 305 21.18 -22.86 -16.09
C LEU A 305 19.69 -22.49 -16.02
N VAL A 306 18.87 -22.92 -16.99
CA VAL A 306 17.40 -22.75 -16.95
C VAL A 306 16.83 -23.33 -15.66
N LYS A 307 17.20 -24.58 -15.34
CA LYS A 307 16.76 -25.26 -14.11
C LYS A 307 17.26 -24.56 -12.86
N LEU A 308 18.46 -23.99 -12.89
CA LEU A 308 19.03 -23.24 -11.77
C LEU A 308 18.28 -21.93 -11.53
N VAL A 309 18.05 -21.13 -12.57
CA VAL A 309 17.28 -19.87 -12.47
C VAL A 309 15.89 -20.17 -11.92
N LYS A 310 15.20 -21.17 -12.48
CA LYS A 310 13.87 -21.56 -12.02
C LYS A 310 13.84 -21.94 -10.53
N ASP A 311 14.75 -22.81 -10.09
CA ASP A 311 14.88 -23.27 -8.69
C ASP A 311 15.17 -22.11 -7.72
N ILE A 312 16.01 -21.15 -8.11
CA ILE A 312 16.28 -19.94 -7.31
C ILE A 312 15.02 -19.08 -7.19
N LEU A 313 14.32 -18.81 -8.30
CA LEU A 313 13.11 -17.99 -8.30
C LEU A 313 11.97 -18.66 -7.51
N GLU A 314 11.81 -19.97 -7.60
CA GLU A 314 10.83 -20.75 -6.81
C GLU A 314 11.09 -20.58 -5.30
N ARG A 315 12.35 -20.75 -4.87
CA ARG A 315 12.72 -20.58 -3.46
C ARG A 315 12.52 -19.16 -2.95
N LEU A 316 12.89 -18.15 -3.74
CA LEU A 316 12.63 -16.75 -3.41
C LEU A 316 11.12 -16.49 -3.28
N ALA A 317 10.32 -17.03 -4.19
CA ALA A 317 8.87 -16.90 -4.16
C ALA A 317 8.24 -17.56 -2.92
N GLU A 318 8.72 -18.75 -2.53
CA GLU A 318 8.27 -19.47 -1.33
C GLU A 318 8.63 -18.73 -0.03
N GLN A 319 9.86 -18.23 0.06
CA GLN A 319 10.32 -17.48 1.23
C GLN A 319 9.57 -16.15 1.37
N LEU A 320 9.40 -15.39 0.28
CA LEU A 320 8.63 -14.14 0.28
C LEU A 320 7.13 -14.36 0.51
N GLN A 321 6.58 -15.52 0.14
CA GLN A 321 5.21 -15.87 0.48
C GLN A 321 5.03 -16.10 1.98
N SER A 322 6.01 -16.75 2.60
CA SER A 322 5.98 -17.09 4.02
C SER A 322 6.30 -15.88 4.89
N ASN A 323 7.26 -15.07 4.46
CA ASN A 323 7.76 -13.89 5.14
C ASN A 323 7.86 -12.72 4.13
N PRO A 324 6.74 -12.03 3.85
CA PRO A 324 6.76 -10.84 2.98
C PRO A 324 7.67 -9.74 3.54
N ILE A 325 8.29 -8.98 2.63
CA ILE A 325 9.17 -7.87 2.99
C ILE A 325 8.44 -6.55 2.75
N PHE A 326 8.56 -5.64 3.71
CA PHE A 326 7.96 -4.31 3.67
C PHE A 326 9.08 -3.29 3.41
N GLU A 327 8.99 -2.56 2.31
CA GLU A 327 9.96 -1.51 1.94
C GLU A 327 9.24 -0.17 1.78
N GLU A 328 9.83 0.92 2.26
CA GLU A 328 9.37 2.26 1.89
C GLU A 328 9.61 2.48 0.38
N ALA A 329 8.56 2.89 -0.35
CA ALA A 329 8.55 2.91 -1.81
C ALA A 329 9.25 4.12 -2.44
#